data_AF-E2ABJ1-F1
#
_entry.id   AF-E2ABJ1-F1
#
_cell.length_a   1.000
_cell.length_b   1.000
_cell.length_c   1.000
_cell.angle_alpha   90.00
_cell.angle_beta   90.00
_cell.angle_gamma   90.00
#
_symmetry.space_group_name_H-M   'P 1'
#
loop_
_entity.id
_entity.type
_entity.pdbx_description
1 polymer ?
#
loop_
_entity_poly.entity_id
_entity_poly.type
_entity_poly.pdbx_seq_one_letter_code
_entity_poly.pdbx_strand_id
1 'polypeptide(L)'
;LADHPDLIVTRADKGNATAVLDRDDYLTKMKDLLDDNNTYVVSNKDPSKRICNDLNEILKRWKKKEYISALKKRSLYVSDGVLPRAYGLPKIHKTNCPLRIIVFSINSPLHKFATFLHNCLYDNLPHSKSHINNSYDFVEKLNNLY
;
A
#
# COMPACT_ATOMS: atom_id res chain seq x y z
N LEU A 1 23.02 11.51 12.60
CA LEU A 1 22.00 11.81 11.57
C LEU A 1 21.68 13.29 11.53
N ALA A 2 21.38 13.94 12.67
CA ALA A 2 21.22 15.40 12.70
C ALA A 2 22.43 16.15 12.09
N ASP A 3 23.64 15.64 12.32
CA ASP A 3 24.89 16.21 11.79
C ASP A 3 25.32 15.64 10.42
N HIS A 4 24.55 14.72 9.83
CA HIS A 4 24.83 14.07 8.54
C HIS A 4 23.56 13.99 7.68
N PRO A 5 23.09 15.14 7.14
CA PRO A 5 21.85 15.22 6.36
C PRO A 5 21.96 14.51 4.99
N ASP A 6 23.19 14.27 4.53
CA ASP A 6 23.60 13.54 3.33
C ASP A 6 23.35 12.04 3.39
N LEU A 7 23.05 11.48 4.57
CA LEU A 7 22.79 10.05 4.74
C LEU A 7 21.30 9.74 4.93
N ILE A 8 20.86 8.63 4.33
CA ILE A 8 19.56 8.02 4.55
C ILE A 8 19.75 6.71 5.31
N VAL A 9 19.06 6.58 6.45
CA VAL A 9 19.00 5.32 7.19
C VAL A 9 17.62 4.70 6.97
N THR A 10 17.61 3.47 6.45
CA THR A 10 16.38 2.73 6.15
C THR A 10 16.57 1.25 6.44
N ARG A 11 15.48 0.47 6.45
CA ARG A 11 15.56 -0.99 6.55
C ARG A 11 15.88 -1.60 5.19
N ALA A 12 16.60 -2.71 5.19
CA ALA A 12 16.78 -3.53 4.01
C ALA A 12 15.47 -4.24 3.64
N ASP A 13 15.30 -4.54 2.35
CA ASP A 13 14.15 -5.30 1.83
C ASP A 13 14.05 -6.71 2.47
N LYS A 14 15.20 -7.34 2.77
CA LYS A 14 15.30 -8.66 3.39
C LYS A 14 16.45 -8.73 4.38
N GLY A 15 16.37 -9.69 5.30
CA GLY A 15 17.48 -10.03 6.20
C GLY A 15 17.51 -9.26 7.52
N ASN A 16 16.42 -8.58 7.90
CA ASN A 16 16.32 -7.80 9.14
C ASN A 16 17.54 -6.89 9.40
N ALA A 17 18.02 -6.23 8.34
CA ALA A 17 19.19 -5.37 8.38
C ALA A 17 18.80 -3.89 8.25
N THR A 18 19.62 -3.02 8.82
CA THR A 18 19.57 -1.57 8.60
C THR A 18 20.62 -1.20 7.57
N ALA A 19 20.25 -0.37 6.60
CA ALA A 19 21.14 0.12 5.56
C ALA A 19 21.34 1.63 5.72
N VAL A 20 22.58 2.07 5.51
CA VAL A 20 22.95 3.47 5.40
C VAL A 20 23.29 3.73 3.94
N LEU A 21 22.64 4.72 3.34
CA LEU A 21 22.78 5.07 1.94
C LEU A 21 23.15 6.55 1.83
N ASP A 22 23.94 6.87 0.82
CA ASP A 22 24.08 8.25 0.36
C ASP A 22 22.72 8.75 -0.17
N ARG A 23 22.34 9.97 0.22
CA ARG A 23 21.05 10.56 -0.12
C ARG A 23 20.92 10.80 -1.62
N ASP A 24 21.97 11.27 -2.28
CA ASP A 24 21.91 11.65 -3.69
C ASP A 24 21.89 10.42 -4.59
N ASP A 25 22.67 9.38 -4.25
CA ASP A 25 22.57 8.06 -4.90
C ASP A 25 21.17 7.47 -4.73
N TYR A 26 20.60 7.52 -3.52
CA TYR A 26 19.24 7.04 -3.28
C TYR A 26 18.19 7.80 -4.09
N LEU A 27 18.27 9.14 -4.12
CA LEU A 27 17.34 9.97 -4.88
C LEU A 27 17.46 9.73 -6.39
N THR A 28 18.68 9.51 -6.89
CA THR A 28 18.93 9.17 -8.30
C THR A 28 18.29 7.82 -8.62
N LYS A 29 18.56 6.78 -7.84
CA LYS A 29 17.94 5.46 -8.02
C LYS A 29 16.42 5.50 -7.95
N MET A 30 15.85 6.32 -7.06
CA MET A 30 14.39 6.51 -6.99
C MET A 30 13.82 7.20 -8.22
N LYS A 31 14.52 8.21 -8.77
CA LYS A 31 14.11 8.87 -10.01
C LYS A 31 14.17 7.91 -11.19
N ASP A 32 15.27 7.19 -11.34
CA ASP A 32 15.46 6.20 -12.42
C ASP A 32 14.36 5.14 -12.41
N LEU A 33 13.93 4.70 -11.22
CA LEU A 33 12.84 3.73 -11.08
C LEU A 33 11.45 4.31 -11.43
N LEU A 34 11.25 5.62 -11.27
CA LEU A 34 9.97 6.29 -11.52
C LEU A 34 9.89 6.94 -12.91
N ASP A 35 11.01 7.01 -13.64
CA ASP A 35 11.10 7.57 -15.01
C ASP A 35 10.62 6.59 -16.10
N ASP A 36 10.17 5.40 -15.72
CA ASP A 36 9.58 4.44 -16.66
C ASP A 36 8.23 4.95 -17.20
N ASN A 37 8.27 5.51 -18.41
CA ASN A 37 7.11 6.04 -19.13
C ASN A 37 6.15 4.95 -19.64
N ASN A 38 6.51 3.65 -19.57
CA ASN A 38 5.57 2.57 -19.88
C ASN A 38 4.62 2.27 -18.72
N THR A 39 5.07 2.50 -17.48
CA THR A 39 4.31 2.19 -16.26
C THR A 39 3.75 3.45 -15.59
N TYR A 40 4.49 4.56 -15.60
CA TYR A 40 4.16 5.78 -14.88
C TYR A 40 3.87 6.95 -15.80
N VAL A 41 3.02 7.87 -15.33
CA VAL A 41 2.70 9.13 -16.00
C VAL A 41 2.82 10.26 -14.99
N VAL A 42 3.45 11.36 -15.40
CA VAL A 42 3.61 12.55 -14.56
C VAL A 42 2.25 13.19 -14.27
N SER A 43 1.95 13.40 -12.99
CA SER A 43 0.74 14.12 -12.56
C SER A 43 1.04 15.60 -12.42
N ASN A 44 0.57 16.40 -13.37
CA ASN A 44 0.80 17.86 -13.40
C ASN A 44 -0.02 18.65 -12.37
N LYS A 45 -0.98 18.01 -11.70
CA LYS A 45 -1.83 18.61 -10.67
C LYS A 45 -2.02 17.63 -9.52
N ASP A 46 -2.20 18.15 -8.31
CA ASP A 46 -2.53 17.34 -7.15
C ASP A 46 -3.93 16.70 -7.31
N PRO A 47 -4.04 15.36 -7.42
CA PRO A 47 -5.32 14.68 -7.60
C PRO A 47 -6.12 14.50 -6.29
N SER A 48 -5.58 14.86 -5.12
CA SER A 48 -6.18 14.56 -3.81
C SER A 48 -7.64 14.97 -3.70
N LYS A 49 -7.95 16.23 -4.05
CA LYS A 49 -9.32 16.78 -4.00
C LYS A 49 -10.27 16.02 -4.92
N ARG A 50 -9.82 15.69 -6.14
CA ARG A 50 -10.62 14.94 -7.11
C ARG A 50 -10.95 13.55 -6.56
N ILE A 51 -9.96 12.83 -6.04
CA ILE A 51 -10.13 11.49 -5.45
C ILE A 51 -11.13 11.53 -4.28
N CYS A 52 -10.99 12.50 -3.37
CA CYS A 52 -11.93 12.66 -2.25
C CYS A 52 -13.37 12.94 -2.74
N ASN A 53 -13.54 13.84 -3.72
CA ASN A 53 -14.84 14.17 -4.27
C ASN A 53 -15.49 12.97 -4.97
N ASP A 54 -14.74 12.26 -5.80
CA ASP A 54 -15.22 11.07 -6.52
C ASP A 54 -15.66 9.98 -5.54
N LEU A 55 -14.88 9.73 -4.48
CA LEU A 55 -15.25 8.82 -3.40
C LEU A 55 -16.55 9.27 -2.70
N ASN A 56 -16.64 10.53 -2.31
CA ASN A 56 -17.81 11.04 -1.58
C ASN A 56 -19.09 10.98 -2.43
N GLU A 57 -18.99 11.17 -3.75
CA GLU A 57 -20.11 10.97 -4.68
C GLU A 57 -20.51 9.49 -4.81
N ILE A 58 -19.56 8.55 -4.83
CA ILE A 58 -19.86 7.11 -4.73
C ILE A 58 -20.63 6.81 -3.43
N LEU A 59 -20.10 7.25 -2.29
CA LEU A 59 -20.73 7.02 -0.98
C LEU A 59 -22.12 7.64 -0.87
N LYS A 60 -22.33 8.82 -1.46
CA LYS A 60 -23.64 9.47 -1.54
C LYS A 60 -24.63 8.65 -2.35
N ARG A 61 -24.22 8.15 -3.53
CA ARG A 61 -25.04 7.27 -4.36
C ARG A 61 -25.37 5.96 -3.66
N TRP A 62 -24.40 5.33 -2.99
CA TRP A 62 -24.62 4.08 -2.25
C TRP A 62 -25.57 4.24 -1.07
N LYS A 63 -25.46 5.35 -0.32
CA LYS A 63 -26.45 5.67 0.73
C LYS A 63 -27.85 5.86 0.16
N LYS A 64 -27.97 6.55 -0.99
CA LYS A 64 -29.28 6.77 -1.65
C LYS A 64 -29.92 5.46 -2.09
N LYS A 65 -29.12 4.49 -2.52
CA LYS A 65 -29.56 3.13 -2.89
C LYS A 65 -29.63 2.16 -1.71
N GLU A 66 -29.41 2.65 -0.49
CA GLU A 66 -29.46 1.85 0.75
C GLU A 66 -28.45 0.69 0.81
N TYR A 67 -27.38 0.73 0.00
CA TYR A 67 -26.29 -0.26 0.05
C TYR A 67 -25.43 -0.11 1.31
N ILE A 68 -25.40 1.10 1.90
CA ILE A 68 -24.69 1.39 3.14
C ILE A 68 -25.56 2.24 4.07
N SER A 69 -25.41 2.03 5.38
CA SER A 69 -26.06 2.84 6.39
C SER A 69 -25.46 4.25 6.48
N ALA A 70 -26.20 5.19 7.08
CA ALA A 70 -25.70 6.56 7.30
C ALA A 70 -24.43 6.59 8.17
N LEU A 71 -24.35 5.71 9.18
CA LEU A 71 -23.17 5.55 10.03
C LEU A 71 -21.97 5.06 9.22
N LYS A 72 -22.17 4.06 8.35
CA LYS A 72 -21.11 3.54 7.49
C LYS A 72 -20.63 4.58 6.47
N LYS A 73 -21.56 5.35 5.88
CA LYS A 73 -21.19 6.48 5.02
C LYS A 73 -20.29 7.47 5.77
N ARG A 74 -20.66 7.85 7.01
CA ARG A 74 -19.87 8.79 7.83
C ARG A 74 -18.49 8.24 8.17
N SER A 75 -18.36 6.94 8.44
CA SER A 75 -17.06 6.32 8.74
C SER A 75 -16.12 6.27 7.52
N LEU A 76 -16.67 6.19 6.31
CA LEU A 76 -15.93 6.12 5.05
C LEU A 76 -15.69 7.48 4.39
N TYR A 77 -16.37 8.53 4.85
CA TYR A 77 -16.23 9.88 4.33
C TYR A 77 -14.81 10.41 4.53
N VAL A 78 -14.30 11.13 3.53
CA VAL A 78 -12.97 11.76 3.57
C VAL A 78 -13.06 13.21 3.08
N SER A 79 -12.57 14.13 3.89
CA SER A 79 -12.41 15.57 3.57
C SER A 79 -10.99 15.91 3.12
N ASP A 80 -10.00 15.28 3.76
CA ASP A 80 -8.59 15.66 3.75
C ASP A 80 -7.73 14.40 3.65
N GLY A 81 -7.64 13.87 2.44
CA GLY A 81 -6.79 12.72 2.16
C GLY A 81 -5.37 13.14 1.81
N VAL A 82 -4.38 12.49 2.40
CA VAL A 82 -2.96 12.64 2.02
C VAL A 82 -2.63 11.65 0.91
N LEU A 83 -1.95 12.08 -0.16
CA LEU A 83 -1.52 11.14 -1.20
C LEU A 83 -0.60 10.06 -0.64
N PRO A 84 -0.69 8.82 -1.16
CA PRO A 84 0.29 7.79 -0.85
C PRO A 84 1.72 8.27 -1.13
N ARG A 85 2.65 7.91 -0.24
CA ARG A 85 4.07 8.24 -0.39
C ARG A 85 4.83 7.04 -0.91
N ALA A 86 5.70 7.23 -1.90
CA ALA A 86 6.61 6.19 -2.37
C ALA A 86 7.98 6.32 -1.69
N TYR A 87 8.59 5.19 -1.33
CA TYR A 87 9.99 5.11 -0.88
C TYR A 87 10.62 3.78 -1.32
N GLY A 88 11.95 3.72 -1.33
CA GLY A 88 12.73 2.57 -1.75
C GLY A 88 13.34 1.82 -0.55
N LEU A 89 13.26 0.49 -0.56
CA LEU A 89 14.04 -0.37 0.35
C LEU A 89 15.19 -1.02 -0.42
N PRO A 90 16.46 -0.92 0.05
CA PRO A 90 17.58 -1.52 -0.65
C PRO A 90 17.53 -3.06 -0.59
N LYS A 91 17.63 -3.68 -1.77
CA LYS A 91 17.78 -5.13 -1.92
C LYS A 91 19.25 -5.52 -1.76
N ILE A 92 19.78 -5.46 -0.54
CA ILE A 92 21.19 -5.74 -0.21
C ILE A 92 21.67 -7.15 -0.61
N HIS A 93 20.75 -8.08 -0.85
CA HIS A 93 21.02 -9.45 -1.27
C HIS A 93 21.12 -9.60 -2.81
N LYS A 94 21.12 -8.49 -3.55
CA LYS A 94 21.23 -8.44 -5.01
C LYS A 94 22.42 -7.58 -5.41
N THR A 95 23.09 -7.95 -6.50
CA THR A 95 24.17 -7.16 -7.11
C THR A 95 23.70 -5.74 -7.37
N ASN A 96 24.55 -4.75 -7.11
CA ASN A 96 24.28 -3.31 -7.21
C ASN A 96 23.21 -2.77 -6.24
N CYS A 97 22.72 -3.58 -5.30
CA CYS A 97 21.77 -3.19 -4.25
C CYS A 97 20.59 -2.33 -4.76
N PRO A 98 19.84 -2.77 -5.79
CA PRO A 98 18.72 -2.00 -6.33
C PRO A 98 17.63 -1.76 -5.29
N LEU A 99 16.85 -0.69 -5.45
CA LEU A 99 15.73 -0.39 -4.55
C LEU A 99 14.48 -1.21 -4.92
N ARG A 100 13.67 -1.54 -3.91
CA ARG A 100 12.28 -1.97 -4.06
C ARG A 100 11.38 -0.78 -3.73
N ILE A 101 10.60 -0.29 -4.71
CA ILE A 101 9.59 0.73 -4.43
C ILE A 101 8.49 0.12 -3.54
N ILE A 102 8.18 0.83 -2.47
CA ILE A 102 7.05 0.62 -1.58
C ILE A 102 6.17 1.86 -1.64
N VAL A 103 4.87 1.64 -1.86
CA VAL A 103 3.86 2.70 -1.80
C VAL A 103 3.16 2.62 -0.44
N PHE A 104 3.35 3.64 0.37
CA PHE A 104 2.74 3.79 1.67
C PHE A 104 1.39 4.50 1.54
N SER A 105 0.33 3.70 1.50
CA SER A 105 -1.06 4.19 1.35
C SER A 105 -1.83 4.30 2.65
N ILE A 106 -1.21 4.09 3.81
CA ILE A 106 -1.87 4.29 5.10
C ILE A 106 -2.28 5.76 5.23
N ASN A 107 -3.50 6.00 5.71
CA ASN A 107 -4.14 7.33 5.79
C ASN A 107 -4.38 8.02 4.44
N SER A 108 -4.24 7.30 3.33
CA SER A 108 -4.66 7.82 2.02
C SER A 108 -6.19 7.90 1.91
N PRO A 109 -6.73 8.77 1.03
CA PRO A 109 -8.18 8.95 0.91
C PRO A 109 -8.95 7.65 0.65
N LEU A 110 -8.34 6.70 -0.06
CA LEU A 110 -8.98 5.43 -0.40
C LEU A 110 -8.73 4.32 0.61
N HIS A 111 -7.86 4.50 1.61
CA HIS A 111 -7.45 3.42 2.52
C HIS A 111 -8.66 2.78 3.24
N LYS A 112 -9.47 3.59 3.93
CA LYS A 112 -10.65 3.10 4.67
C LYS A 112 -11.68 2.44 3.74
N PHE A 113 -11.85 3.01 2.55
CA PHE A 113 -12.77 2.50 1.54
C PHE A 113 -12.31 1.14 0.99
N ALA A 114 -11.02 1.00 0.67
CA ALA A 114 -10.42 -0.25 0.23
C ALA A 114 -10.51 -1.33 1.31
N THR A 115 -10.24 -1.00 2.58
CA THR A 115 -10.42 -1.94 3.70
C THR A 115 -11.87 -2.38 3.84
N PHE A 116 -12.83 -1.45 3.71
CA PHE A 116 -14.25 -1.80 3.75
C PHE A 116 -14.63 -2.78 2.64
N LEU A 117 -14.23 -2.50 1.40
CA LEU A 117 -14.47 -3.40 0.27
C LEU A 117 -13.80 -4.75 0.47
N HIS A 118 -12.57 -4.77 0.95
CA HIS A 118 -11.84 -6.00 1.25
C HIS A 118 -12.60 -6.86 2.25
N ASN A 119 -13.07 -6.28 3.36
CA ASN A 119 -13.84 -7.02 4.37
C ASN A 119 -15.16 -7.54 3.78
N CYS A 120 -15.86 -6.74 2.98
CA CYS A 120 -17.07 -7.21 2.29
C CYS A 120 -16.77 -8.41 1.39
N LEU A 121 -15.67 -8.40 0.64
CA LEU A 121 -15.28 -9.54 -0.20
C LEU A 121 -14.88 -10.74 0.66
N TYR A 122 -14.03 -10.53 1.66
CA TYR A 122 -13.53 -11.58 2.53
C TYR A 122 -14.66 -12.31 3.26
N ASP A 123 -15.63 -11.56 3.81
CA ASP A 123 -16.73 -12.12 4.59
C ASP A 123 -17.77 -12.86 3.71
N ASN A 124 -17.81 -12.58 2.41
CA ASN A 124 -18.84 -13.13 1.50
C ASN A 124 -18.29 -14.12 0.45
N LEU A 125 -16.97 -14.23 0.31
CA LEU A 125 -16.36 -15.21 -0.59
C LEU A 125 -16.13 -16.54 0.13
N PRO A 126 -16.57 -17.67 -0.44
CA PRO A 126 -16.33 -18.96 0.17
C PRO A 126 -14.84 -19.31 0.14
N HIS A 127 -14.36 -19.93 1.22
CA HIS A 127 -13.02 -20.49 1.25
C HIS A 127 -12.93 -21.65 0.24
N SER A 128 -11.83 -21.70 -0.52
CA SER A 128 -11.56 -22.85 -1.38
C SER A 128 -11.28 -24.10 -0.53
N LYS A 129 -11.49 -25.29 -1.10
CA LYS A 129 -11.14 -26.56 -0.43
C LYS A 129 -9.66 -26.64 -0.06
N SER A 130 -8.81 -25.92 -0.81
CA SER A 130 -7.37 -25.81 -0.57
C SER A 130 -6.99 -24.66 0.36
N HIS A 131 -7.95 -23.99 1.00
CA HIS A 131 -7.67 -22.88 1.89
C HIS A 131 -6.93 -23.36 3.14
N ILE A 132 -5.81 -22.70 3.42
CA ILE A 132 -4.94 -22.95 4.57
C ILE A 132 -4.86 -21.64 5.35
N ASN A 133 -5.23 -21.68 6.63
CA ASN A 133 -5.28 -20.48 7.46
C ASN A 133 -3.88 -20.03 7.91
N ASN A 134 -3.01 -20.99 8.25
CA ASN A 134 -1.65 -20.73 8.73
C ASN A 134 -0.78 -21.98 8.59
N SER A 135 0.49 -21.88 8.99
CA SER A 135 1.45 -22.99 8.95
C SER A 135 1.07 -24.19 9.82
N TYR A 136 0.35 -23.98 10.92
CA TYR A 136 -0.09 -25.07 11.79
C TYR A 136 -1.25 -25.85 11.16
N ASP A 137 -2.27 -25.15 10.65
CA ASP A 137 -3.39 -25.74 9.88
C ASP A 137 -2.88 -26.53 8.66
N PHE A 138 -1.82 -26.03 8.01
CA PHE A 138 -1.17 -26.76 6.93
C PHE A 138 -0.59 -28.11 7.37
N VAL A 139 0.18 -28.11 8.45
CA VAL A 139 0.83 -29.32 8.97
C VAL A 139 -0.23 -30.33 9.44
N GLU A 140 -1.27 -29.86 10.13
CA GLU A 140 -2.37 -30.72 10.58
C GLU A 140 -3.10 -31.38 9.40
N LYS A 141 -3.43 -30.62 8.35
CA LYS A 141 -4.06 -31.15 7.14
C LYS A 141 -3.16 -32.14 6.40
N LEU A 142 -1.85 -31.92 6.36
CA LEU A 142 -0.91 -32.88 5.77
C LEU A 142 -0.83 -34.17 6.59
N ASN A 143 -0.79 -34.07 7.92
CA ASN A 143 -0.76 -35.25 8.78
C ASN A 143 -2.04 -36.08 8.67
N ASN A 144 -3.18 -35.46 8.37
CA ASN A 144 -4.44 -36.16 8.15
C ASN A 144 -4.57 -36.80 6.75
N LEU A 145 -3.59 -36.62 5.86
CA LEU A 145 -3.54 -37.22 4.53
C LEU A 145 -2.70 -38.51 4.46
N TYR A 146 -1.91 -38.79 5.49
CA TYR A 146 -1.06 -39.99 5.63
C TYR A 146 -1.43 -40.78 6.88
#